data_AF-A0A1C6DZ53-F1
#
_entry.id   AF-A0A1C6DZ53-F1
#
_cell.length_a   1.000
_cell.length_b   1.000
_cell.length_c   1.000
_cell.angle_alpha   90.00
_cell.angle_beta   90.00
_cell.angle_gamma   90.00
#
_symmetry.space_group_name_H-M   'P 1'
#
loop_
_entity.id
_entity.type
_entity.pdbx_description
1 polymer ?
#
loop_
_entity_poly.entity_id
_entity_poly.type
_entity_poly.pdbx_seq_one_letter_code
_entity_poly.pdbx_strand_id
1 'polypeptide(L)'
;MAETGKQSSYKKLFSNTLVFAIGSFSSKVLVLLLVPIYTNYLTTAELGVTDVLTQIANWIIPLVTMTITEAIIRFGLDKAYDKVKVFTLGNLICFFGLAVFGILLPIVSLTGIADKYIGGYSLILYIYVFTSSMKSLYSTFVRAMEQVKLFAFNGILTTFFTLFWTALFYMVLPEGFLGHGTGIEKYLLATILSDLISVVFLTFKSKLWRYINFKDIDRELLQVMLQYSVPLIPAQLLWLITNSSDSFMTTHYLGSDYNGVLSAAYKIPNLVSTVYLMFGQAWNMSAITEDDSDDRDSFYENVFDFNQSLLYILVAGCLLIVQPVTNFWIGADFRDCVKYSPIIIYATIYSCFTTFMGSIYLASKQTKRSLFTSLVSGVINVGLNVILIPRIGLYGPPISTVAAYMTVFIIRAIDSRKLVPFRIDMKKMIVNNIVILVMMFICLFETDLMHHLPLYAIVTLLFFAVFILNRKAVESIFYKVLPARIASHFVSLSTAKLCAVIGGLAVFVLIDLLTRGIIVYALLLAGFVFAIYKNKNRLMYIFMVLMPLSLVIRHGMVWAAVAFLILAVAVIIKNLRPADVFIGIAALDILLGAAAGLWFGVLAAAVQTLVCGFIFRRQIWDKLIEWAYKKR
;
A
#
# COMPACT_ATOMS: atom_id res chain seq x y z
N MET A 1 13.37 -32.88 8.06
CA MET A 1 11.95 -32.46 8.15
C MET A 1 11.79 -31.04 8.71
N ALA A 2 12.55 -30.62 9.74
CA ALA A 2 12.50 -29.26 10.28
C ALA A 2 12.95 -28.16 9.28
N GLU A 3 14.04 -28.37 8.52
CA GLU A 3 14.49 -27.39 7.51
C GLU A 3 13.49 -27.18 6.36
N THR A 4 12.80 -28.26 5.94
CA THR A 4 11.76 -28.19 4.91
C THR A 4 10.51 -27.46 5.39
N GLY A 5 10.17 -27.55 6.68
CA GLY A 5 9.10 -26.77 7.31
C GLY A 5 9.42 -25.28 7.36
N LYS A 6 10.62 -24.94 7.86
CA LYS A 6 11.11 -23.54 7.91
C LYS A 6 11.07 -22.86 6.54
N GLN A 7 11.59 -23.51 5.50
CA GLN A 7 11.61 -22.94 4.15
C GLN A 7 10.18 -22.72 3.59
N SER A 8 9.21 -23.54 3.98
CA SER A 8 7.81 -23.39 3.57
C SER A 8 7.18 -22.11 4.11
N SER A 9 7.39 -21.77 5.38
CA SER A 9 6.78 -20.60 6.03
C SER A 9 7.29 -19.27 5.45
N TYR A 10 8.61 -19.13 5.24
CA TYR A 10 9.17 -17.93 4.58
C TYR A 10 8.69 -17.80 3.13
N LYS A 11 8.63 -18.91 2.38
CA LYS A 11 8.14 -18.91 1.00
C LYS A 11 6.65 -18.53 0.94
N LYS A 12 5.84 -19.02 1.86
CA LYS A 12 4.41 -18.66 1.97
C LYS A 12 4.25 -17.18 2.29
N LEU A 13 4.99 -16.64 3.27
CA LEU A 13 4.98 -15.22 3.62
C LEU A 13 5.31 -14.33 2.41
N PHE A 14 6.40 -14.61 1.70
CA PHE A 14 6.82 -13.80 0.55
C PHE A 14 5.87 -13.97 -0.65
N SER A 15 5.42 -15.19 -0.93
CA SER A 15 4.43 -15.43 -1.99
C SER A 15 3.14 -14.67 -1.72
N ASN A 16 2.65 -14.68 -0.48
CA ASN A 16 1.46 -13.93 -0.10
C ASN A 16 1.71 -12.41 -0.19
N THR A 17 2.88 -11.94 0.27
CA THR A 17 3.28 -10.53 0.15
C THR A 17 3.26 -10.08 -1.31
N LEU A 18 3.83 -10.86 -2.24
CA LEU A 18 3.82 -10.55 -3.67
C LEU A 18 2.41 -10.53 -4.25
N VAL A 19 1.56 -11.49 -3.89
CA VAL A 19 0.17 -11.54 -4.37
C VAL A 19 -0.62 -10.33 -3.86
N PHE A 20 -0.47 -9.95 -2.59
CA PHE A 20 -1.08 -8.74 -2.05
C PHE A 20 -0.50 -7.48 -2.67
N ALA A 21 0.80 -7.43 -2.95
CA ALA A 21 1.45 -6.31 -3.60
C ALA A 21 0.92 -6.11 -5.02
N ILE A 22 0.84 -7.17 -5.83
CA ILE A 22 0.26 -7.11 -7.17
C ILE A 22 -1.21 -6.67 -7.09
N GLY A 23 -2.01 -7.29 -6.23
CA GLY A 23 -3.42 -6.94 -6.05
C GLY A 23 -3.63 -5.46 -5.67
N SER A 24 -2.95 -5.01 -4.62
CA SER A 24 -3.10 -3.66 -4.09
C SER A 24 -2.49 -2.60 -4.99
N PHE A 25 -1.33 -2.87 -5.62
CA PHE A 25 -0.71 -1.94 -6.57
C PHE A 25 -1.59 -1.75 -7.81
N SER A 26 -2.10 -2.85 -8.38
CA SER A 26 -3.05 -2.79 -9.50
C SER A 26 -4.30 -2.00 -9.14
N SER A 27 -4.91 -2.24 -7.97
CA SER A 27 -6.04 -1.42 -7.49
C SER A 27 -5.66 0.05 -7.33
N LYS A 28 -4.47 0.39 -6.80
CA LYS A 28 -4.06 1.80 -6.65
C LYS A 28 -3.87 2.51 -7.98
N VAL A 29 -3.30 1.84 -8.98
CA VAL A 29 -3.21 2.38 -10.35
C VAL A 29 -4.60 2.67 -10.91
N LEU A 30 -5.56 1.76 -10.69
CA LEU A 30 -6.96 1.97 -11.07
C LEU A 30 -7.60 3.14 -10.30
N VAL A 31 -7.31 3.34 -9.01
CA VAL A 31 -7.77 4.52 -8.25
C VAL A 31 -7.18 5.81 -8.79
N LEU A 32 -5.94 5.80 -9.27
CA LEU A 32 -5.37 6.99 -9.90
C LEU A 32 -6.11 7.36 -11.19
N LEU A 33 -6.62 6.37 -11.95
CA LEU A 33 -7.48 6.60 -13.12
C LEU A 33 -8.87 7.16 -12.75
N LEU A 34 -9.32 7.02 -11.50
CA LEU A 34 -10.59 7.57 -11.02
C LEU A 34 -10.52 9.09 -10.82
N VAL A 35 -9.33 9.61 -10.47
CA VAL A 35 -9.14 11.02 -10.09
C VAL A 35 -9.60 11.97 -11.20
N PRO A 36 -9.16 11.84 -12.47
CA PRO A 36 -9.60 12.75 -13.54
C PRO A 36 -11.11 12.74 -13.78
N ILE A 37 -11.77 11.60 -13.56
CA ILE A 37 -13.21 11.49 -13.74
C ILE A 37 -13.93 12.28 -12.64
N TYR A 38 -13.52 12.14 -11.38
CA TYR A 38 -14.16 12.91 -10.32
C TYR A 38 -13.83 14.40 -10.39
N THR A 39 -12.60 14.78 -10.73
CA THR A 39 -12.23 16.21 -10.76
C THR A 39 -12.81 16.98 -11.94
N ASN A 40 -13.14 16.30 -13.05
CA ASN A 40 -13.74 16.96 -14.22
C ASN A 40 -15.27 17.06 -14.14
N TYR A 41 -15.91 16.16 -13.38
CA TYR A 41 -17.37 16.06 -13.35
C TYR A 41 -18.00 16.46 -12.01
N LEU A 42 -17.22 16.53 -10.91
CA LEU A 42 -17.70 17.05 -9.62
C LEU A 42 -17.19 18.45 -9.36
N THR A 43 -18.04 19.28 -8.77
CA THR A 43 -17.62 20.54 -8.19
C THR A 43 -16.79 20.30 -6.91
N THR A 44 -15.99 21.28 -6.51
CA THR A 44 -15.20 21.22 -5.27
C THR A 44 -16.06 21.01 -4.02
N ALA A 45 -17.27 21.58 -4.00
CA ALA A 45 -18.23 21.40 -2.91
C ALA A 45 -18.75 19.95 -2.82
N GLU A 46 -19.10 19.34 -3.97
CA GLU A 46 -19.59 17.97 -4.01
C GLU A 46 -18.50 16.95 -3.66
N LEU A 47 -17.25 17.20 -4.07
CA LEU A 47 -16.10 16.41 -3.64
C LEU A 47 -15.95 16.43 -2.12
N GLY A 48 -16.05 17.61 -1.51
CA GLY A 48 -15.99 17.76 -0.06
C GLY A 48 -17.07 16.98 0.69
N VAL A 49 -18.31 17.01 0.21
CA VAL A 49 -19.41 16.21 0.81
C VAL A 49 -19.18 14.71 0.62
N THR A 50 -18.73 14.29 -0.56
CA THR A 50 -18.42 12.88 -0.86
C THR A 50 -17.32 12.33 0.07
N ASP A 51 -16.27 13.12 0.30
CA ASP A 51 -15.18 12.75 1.20
C ASP A 51 -15.67 12.63 2.65
N VAL A 52 -16.53 13.56 3.10
CA VAL A 52 -17.12 13.51 4.44
C VAL A 52 -18.01 12.27 4.61
N LEU A 53 -18.87 11.95 3.64
CA LEU A 53 -19.73 10.76 3.69
C LEU A 53 -18.92 9.47 3.71
N THR A 54 -17.85 9.40 2.92
CA THR A 54 -16.95 8.25 2.86
C THR A 54 -16.18 8.09 4.18
N GLN A 55 -15.75 9.20 4.79
CA GLN A 55 -15.16 9.18 6.13
C GLN A 55 -16.17 8.71 7.18
N ILE A 56 -17.40 9.25 7.20
CA ILE A 56 -18.45 8.80 8.13
C ILE A 56 -18.66 7.28 8.02
N ALA A 57 -18.76 6.74 6.80
CA ALA A 57 -18.87 5.30 6.58
C ALA A 57 -17.67 4.53 7.14
N ASN A 58 -16.43 5.00 6.94
CA ASN A 58 -15.22 4.37 7.48
C ASN A 58 -15.20 4.29 9.01
N TRP A 59 -15.88 5.21 9.71
CA TRP A 59 -16.01 5.17 11.16
C TRP A 59 -17.16 4.25 11.62
N ILE A 60 -18.24 4.21 10.85
CA ILE A 60 -19.42 3.38 11.15
C ILE A 60 -19.16 1.89 10.88
N ILE A 61 -18.44 1.54 9.80
CA ILE A 61 -18.23 0.14 9.41
C ILE A 61 -17.62 -0.71 10.53
N PRO A 62 -16.53 -0.31 11.23
CA PRO A 62 -15.98 -1.07 12.36
C PRO A 62 -16.98 -1.25 13.52
N LEU A 63 -17.83 -0.25 13.79
CA LEU A 63 -18.87 -0.30 14.82
C LEU A 63 -19.97 -1.31 14.44
N VAL A 64 -20.49 -1.19 13.23
CA VAL A 64 -21.58 -2.02 12.70
C VAL A 64 -21.14 -3.47 12.53
N THR A 65 -19.93 -3.70 12.05
CA THR A 65 -19.38 -5.06 11.90
C THR A 65 -18.87 -5.63 13.22
N MET A 66 -18.85 -4.85 14.30
CA MET A 66 -18.19 -5.17 15.57
C MET A 66 -16.74 -5.66 15.40
N THR A 67 -16.07 -5.19 14.34
CA THR A 67 -14.74 -5.65 13.87
C THR A 67 -14.62 -7.18 13.74
N ILE A 68 -15.72 -7.88 13.41
CA ILE A 68 -15.76 -9.34 13.35
C ILE A 68 -14.83 -9.93 12.29
N THR A 69 -14.43 -9.12 11.30
CA THR A 69 -13.42 -9.46 10.29
C THR A 69 -12.10 -9.91 10.91
N GLU A 70 -11.66 -9.29 12.01
CA GLU A 70 -10.44 -9.69 12.72
C GLU A 70 -10.58 -11.06 13.38
N ALA A 71 -11.75 -11.36 13.96
CA ALA A 71 -12.04 -12.69 14.49
C ALA A 71 -12.11 -13.74 13.38
N ILE A 72 -12.76 -13.43 12.25
CA ILE A 72 -12.85 -14.33 11.10
C ILE A 72 -11.46 -14.74 10.59
N ILE A 73 -10.50 -13.82 10.57
CA ILE A 73 -9.11 -14.16 10.21
C ILE A 73 -8.51 -15.07 11.26
N ARG A 74 -8.57 -14.68 12.55
CA ARG A 74 -7.91 -15.41 13.64
C ARG A 74 -8.43 -16.83 13.78
N PHE A 75 -9.75 -16.99 13.84
CA PHE A 75 -10.42 -18.28 14.01
C PHE A 75 -10.59 -19.05 12.70
N GLY A 76 -10.63 -18.38 11.55
CA GLY A 76 -10.75 -19.04 10.24
C GLY A 76 -9.43 -19.61 9.70
N LEU A 77 -8.28 -19.04 10.10
CA LEU A 77 -6.95 -19.59 9.82
C LEU A 77 -6.55 -20.72 10.77
N ASP A 78 -7.11 -20.70 11.98
CA ASP A 78 -6.89 -21.74 12.98
C ASP A 78 -7.63 -23.03 12.57
N LYS A 79 -6.87 -24.12 12.42
CA LYS A 79 -7.41 -25.40 11.93
C LYS A 79 -8.29 -26.10 12.98
N ALA A 80 -8.23 -25.68 14.24
CA ALA A 80 -9.05 -26.26 15.30
C ALA A 80 -10.53 -25.88 15.17
N TYR A 81 -10.85 -24.79 14.47
CA TYR A 81 -12.22 -24.29 14.37
C TYR A 81 -12.86 -24.64 13.02
N ASP A 82 -14.17 -24.90 13.05
CA ASP A 82 -14.95 -25.13 11.84
C ASP A 82 -15.23 -23.81 11.11
N LYS A 83 -14.73 -23.72 9.88
CA LYS A 83 -14.89 -22.55 9.00
C LYS A 83 -16.36 -22.25 8.68
N VAL A 84 -17.24 -23.25 8.64
CA VAL A 84 -18.69 -23.06 8.43
C VAL A 84 -19.27 -22.29 9.61
N LYS A 85 -18.94 -22.69 10.84
CA LYS A 85 -19.40 -22.00 12.05
C LYS A 85 -18.83 -20.57 12.12
N VAL A 86 -17.53 -20.40 11.87
CA VAL A 86 -16.88 -19.06 11.87
C VAL A 86 -17.54 -18.11 10.87
N PHE A 87 -17.83 -18.57 9.64
CA PHE A 87 -18.47 -17.73 8.63
C PHE A 87 -19.93 -17.42 8.97
N THR A 88 -20.68 -18.42 9.46
CA THR A 88 -22.08 -18.25 9.85
C THR A 88 -22.20 -17.23 11.00
N LEU A 89 -21.38 -17.36 12.05
CA LEU A 89 -21.38 -16.43 13.19
C LEU A 89 -20.93 -15.03 12.77
N GLY A 90 -19.94 -14.94 11.89
CA GLY A 90 -19.51 -13.67 11.28
C GLY A 90 -20.68 -12.95 10.61
N ASN A 91 -21.42 -13.65 9.76
CA ASN A 91 -22.60 -13.10 9.08
C ASN A 91 -23.68 -12.71 10.10
N LEU A 92 -23.98 -13.56 11.08
CA LEU A 92 -24.99 -13.29 12.11
C LEU A 92 -24.71 -11.98 12.86
N ILE A 93 -23.47 -11.79 13.34
CA ILE A 93 -23.05 -10.58 14.06
C ILE A 93 -23.13 -9.35 13.14
N CYS A 94 -22.68 -9.49 11.89
CA CYS A 94 -22.70 -8.37 10.95
C CYS A 94 -24.13 -7.95 10.58
N PHE A 95 -25.03 -8.90 10.31
CA PHE A 95 -26.45 -8.62 10.07
C PHE A 95 -27.13 -8.01 11.30
N PHE A 96 -26.80 -8.49 12.51
CA PHE A 96 -27.29 -7.90 13.75
C PHE A 96 -26.86 -6.44 13.89
N GLY A 97 -25.57 -6.14 13.71
CA GLY A 97 -25.09 -4.76 13.77
C GLY A 97 -25.65 -3.86 12.68
N LEU A 98 -25.88 -4.39 11.47
CA LEU A 98 -26.54 -3.67 10.38
C LEU A 98 -28.02 -3.39 10.70
N ALA A 99 -28.73 -4.33 11.31
CA ALA A 99 -30.11 -4.12 11.75
C ALA A 99 -30.20 -3.03 12.83
N VAL A 100 -29.29 -3.05 13.82
CA VAL A 100 -29.20 -2.00 14.84
C VAL A 100 -28.92 -0.64 14.19
N PHE A 101 -27.98 -0.57 13.25
CA PHE A 101 -27.68 0.65 12.51
C PHE A 101 -28.88 1.16 11.71
N GLY A 102 -29.62 0.26 11.06
CA GLY A 102 -30.83 0.60 10.30
C GLY A 102 -31.96 1.17 11.16
N ILE A 103 -32.02 0.79 12.44
CA ILE A 103 -32.98 1.36 13.41
C ILE A 103 -32.48 2.71 13.95
N LEU A 104 -31.18 2.82 14.25
CA LEU A 104 -30.59 4.05 14.81
C LEU A 104 -30.53 5.19 13.80
N LEU A 105 -30.28 4.89 12.52
CA LEU A 105 -30.05 5.91 11.50
C LEU A 105 -31.27 6.85 11.29
N PRO A 106 -32.52 6.35 11.17
CA PRO A 106 -33.71 7.19 11.14
C PRO A 106 -33.88 8.04 12.41
N ILE A 107 -33.60 7.47 13.59
CA ILE A 107 -33.71 8.18 14.88
C ILE A 107 -32.74 9.36 14.90
N VAL A 108 -31.49 9.15 14.48
CA VAL A 108 -30.48 10.22 14.45
C VAL A 108 -30.84 11.29 13.41
N SER A 109 -31.38 10.91 12.24
CA SER A 109 -31.87 11.92 11.28
C SER A 109 -33.03 12.75 11.83
N LEU A 110 -33.94 12.18 12.61
CA LEU A 110 -35.05 12.92 13.22
C LEU A 110 -34.61 13.94 14.28
N THR A 111 -33.44 13.75 14.90
CA THR A 111 -32.90 14.69 15.90
C THR A 111 -32.28 15.95 15.29
N GLY A 112 -32.16 16.05 13.96
CA GLY A 112 -31.54 17.18 13.26
C GLY A 112 -30.01 17.27 13.41
N ILE A 113 -29.40 16.50 14.31
CA ILE A 113 -27.95 16.45 14.54
C ILE A 113 -27.20 15.98 13.28
N ALA A 114 -27.82 15.06 12.52
CA ALA A 114 -27.25 14.51 11.29
C ALA A 114 -27.60 15.31 10.03
N ASP A 115 -28.57 16.21 10.05
CA ASP A 115 -29.08 16.87 8.83
C ASP A 115 -28.03 17.75 8.15
N LYS A 116 -27.07 18.29 8.92
CA LYS A 116 -25.98 19.12 8.39
C LYS A 116 -25.07 18.39 7.38
N TYR A 117 -24.92 17.06 7.49
CA TYR A 117 -23.99 16.28 6.64
C TYR A 117 -24.64 15.04 5.99
N ILE A 118 -25.74 14.55 6.54
CA ILE A 118 -26.42 13.30 6.14
C ILE A 118 -27.82 13.59 5.56
N GLY A 119 -28.31 14.83 5.68
CA GLY A 119 -29.61 15.24 5.15
C GLY A 119 -29.74 14.89 3.66
N GLY A 120 -30.73 14.07 3.30
CA GLY A 120 -30.95 13.56 1.93
C GLY A 120 -30.17 12.29 1.57
N TYR A 121 -29.08 11.95 2.27
CA TYR A 121 -28.21 10.82 1.93
C TYR A 121 -28.28 9.64 2.91
N SER A 122 -29.19 9.65 3.89
CA SER A 122 -29.28 8.61 4.92
C SER A 122 -29.48 7.21 4.34
N LEU A 123 -30.42 7.04 3.41
CA LEU A 123 -30.71 5.75 2.80
C LEU A 123 -29.55 5.22 1.94
N ILE A 124 -28.92 6.08 1.13
CA ILE A 124 -27.77 5.67 0.31
C ILE A 124 -26.54 5.37 1.19
N LEU A 125 -26.35 6.10 2.29
CA LEU A 125 -25.32 5.81 3.28
C LEU A 125 -25.55 4.46 3.97
N TYR A 126 -26.80 4.13 4.33
CA TYR A 126 -27.13 2.81 4.87
C TYR A 126 -26.77 1.69 3.90
N ILE A 127 -27.16 1.81 2.64
CA ILE A 127 -26.86 0.81 1.60
C ILE A 127 -25.35 0.72 1.35
N TYR A 128 -24.64 1.84 1.39
CA TYR A 128 -23.18 1.87 1.27
C TYR A 128 -22.49 1.13 2.43
N VAL A 129 -22.87 1.43 3.67
CA VAL A 129 -22.35 0.73 4.85
C VAL A 129 -22.70 -0.76 4.81
N PHE A 130 -23.91 -1.12 4.37
CA PHE A 130 -24.33 -2.51 4.21
C PHE A 130 -23.46 -3.27 3.21
N THR A 131 -23.35 -2.76 1.99
CA THR A 131 -22.59 -3.43 0.92
C THR A 131 -21.09 -3.48 1.22
N SER A 132 -20.53 -2.42 1.78
CA SER A 132 -19.11 -2.39 2.17
C SER A 132 -18.79 -3.33 3.34
N SER A 133 -19.69 -3.44 4.33
CA SER A 133 -19.56 -4.39 5.44
C SER A 133 -19.58 -5.84 4.94
N MET A 134 -20.52 -6.18 4.05
CA MET A 134 -20.61 -7.51 3.44
C MET A 134 -19.36 -7.84 2.60
N LYS A 135 -18.93 -6.91 1.73
CA LYS A 135 -17.68 -7.07 0.96
C LYS A 135 -16.49 -7.32 1.86
N SER A 136 -16.35 -6.53 2.93
CA SER A 136 -15.24 -6.65 3.88
C SER A 136 -15.24 -8.03 4.55
N LEU A 137 -16.39 -8.49 5.05
CA LEU A 137 -16.56 -9.80 5.68
C LEU A 137 -16.22 -10.94 4.71
N TYR A 138 -16.77 -10.92 3.50
CA TYR A 138 -16.64 -12.01 2.52
C TYR A 138 -15.21 -12.08 1.98
N SER A 139 -14.62 -10.92 1.67
CA SER A 139 -13.21 -10.85 1.24
C SER A 139 -12.28 -11.38 2.33
N THR A 140 -12.53 -10.98 3.58
CA THR A 140 -11.72 -11.40 4.73
C THR A 140 -11.86 -12.88 5.01
N PHE A 141 -13.06 -13.46 4.88
CA PHE A 141 -13.26 -14.91 5.01
C PHE A 141 -12.56 -15.70 3.90
N VAL A 142 -12.61 -15.23 2.64
CA VAL A 142 -11.85 -15.83 1.53
C VAL A 142 -10.35 -15.80 1.80
N ARG A 143 -9.85 -14.73 2.41
CA ARG A 143 -8.47 -14.66 2.88
C ARG A 143 -8.18 -15.66 4.02
N ALA A 144 -9.09 -15.81 4.99
CA ALA A 144 -8.98 -16.80 6.07
C ALA A 144 -9.01 -18.24 5.54
N MET A 145 -9.67 -18.50 4.41
CA MET A 145 -9.59 -19.77 3.67
C MET A 145 -8.26 -19.96 2.90
N GLU A 146 -7.28 -19.09 3.10
CA GLU A 146 -5.99 -19.04 2.39
C GLU A 146 -6.10 -18.84 0.87
N GLN A 147 -7.25 -18.39 0.36
CA GLN A 147 -7.47 -18.11 -1.07
C GLN A 147 -6.95 -16.70 -1.44
N VAL A 148 -5.69 -16.42 -1.09
CA VAL A 148 -5.05 -15.09 -1.19
C VAL A 148 -5.07 -14.52 -2.60
N LYS A 149 -4.92 -15.38 -3.63
CA LYS A 149 -5.01 -14.97 -5.04
C LYS A 149 -6.40 -14.48 -5.43
N LEU A 150 -7.44 -15.13 -4.92
CA LEU A 150 -8.82 -14.74 -5.19
C LEU A 150 -9.17 -13.43 -4.47
N PHE A 151 -8.70 -13.26 -3.23
CA PHE A 151 -8.81 -12.00 -2.50
C PHE A 151 -8.15 -10.83 -3.26
N ALA A 152 -6.91 -11.02 -3.72
CA ALA A 152 -6.20 -9.99 -4.48
C ALA A 152 -6.91 -9.65 -5.81
N PHE A 153 -7.37 -10.67 -6.54
CA PHE A 153 -8.13 -10.48 -7.77
C PHE A 153 -9.45 -9.76 -7.53
N ASN A 154 -10.15 -10.10 -6.45
CA ASN A 154 -11.39 -9.42 -6.06
C ASN A 154 -11.16 -7.92 -5.78
N GLY A 155 -10.05 -7.56 -5.14
CA GLY A 155 -9.66 -6.15 -4.97
C GLY A 155 -9.56 -5.41 -6.31
N ILE A 156 -8.84 -5.99 -7.27
CA ILE A 156 -8.69 -5.44 -8.63
C ILE A 156 -10.05 -5.33 -9.33
N LEU A 157 -10.84 -6.40 -9.29
CA LEU A 157 -12.17 -6.47 -9.88
C LEU A 157 -13.07 -5.36 -9.32
N THR A 158 -13.07 -5.19 -8.00
CA THR A 158 -13.90 -4.18 -7.34
C THR A 158 -13.49 -2.79 -7.78
N THR A 159 -12.19 -2.47 -7.78
CA THR A 159 -11.72 -1.15 -8.20
C THR A 159 -12.01 -0.87 -9.67
N PHE A 160 -11.86 -1.88 -10.54
CA PHE A 160 -12.21 -1.78 -11.94
C PHE A 160 -13.71 -1.47 -12.14
N PHE A 161 -14.60 -2.13 -11.42
CA PHE A 161 -16.02 -1.81 -11.49
C PHE A 161 -16.35 -0.44 -10.88
N THR A 162 -15.62 0.00 -9.85
CA THR A 162 -15.81 1.35 -9.30
C THR A 162 -15.47 2.42 -10.34
N LEU A 163 -14.34 2.24 -11.04
CA LEU A 163 -13.96 3.02 -12.22
C LEU A 163 -15.04 3.01 -13.29
N PHE A 164 -15.44 1.81 -13.71
CA PHE A 164 -16.35 1.60 -14.81
C PHE A 164 -17.71 2.24 -14.55
N TRP A 165 -18.32 1.95 -13.38
CA TRP A 165 -19.61 2.52 -13.01
C TRP A 165 -19.54 4.01 -12.80
N THR A 166 -18.45 4.51 -12.24
CA THR A 166 -18.23 5.93 -12.12
C THR A 166 -18.24 6.59 -13.50
N ALA A 167 -17.37 6.17 -14.41
CA ALA A 167 -17.30 6.75 -15.74
C ALA A 167 -18.66 6.68 -16.44
N LEU A 168 -19.32 5.51 -16.38
CA LEU A 168 -20.62 5.29 -16.99
C LEU A 168 -21.70 6.20 -16.40
N PHE A 169 -21.79 6.34 -15.09
CA PHE A 169 -22.81 7.18 -14.44
C PHE A 169 -22.60 8.66 -14.68
N TYR A 170 -21.37 9.13 -14.74
CA TYR A 170 -21.10 10.53 -15.06
C TYR A 170 -21.33 10.83 -16.55
N MET A 171 -21.10 9.89 -17.46
CA MET A 171 -21.30 10.09 -18.90
C MET A 171 -22.74 9.88 -19.36
N VAL A 172 -23.47 8.93 -18.77
CA VAL A 172 -24.76 8.44 -19.31
C VAL A 172 -25.96 8.91 -18.48
N LEU A 173 -25.83 9.03 -17.15
CA LEU A 173 -26.97 9.41 -16.31
C LEU A 173 -27.16 10.94 -16.28
N PRO A 174 -28.38 11.43 -16.53
CA PRO A 174 -28.67 12.87 -16.47
C PRO A 174 -28.45 13.43 -15.05
N GLU A 175 -28.16 14.73 -14.98
CA GLU A 175 -28.13 15.50 -13.75
C GLU A 175 -29.54 15.46 -13.11
N GLY A 176 -29.72 14.65 -12.07
CA GLY A 176 -31.01 14.48 -11.39
C GLY A 176 -31.64 13.08 -11.41
N PHE A 177 -30.98 12.05 -11.97
CA PHE A 177 -31.51 10.68 -12.00
C PHE A 177 -31.95 10.12 -10.62
N LEU A 178 -31.34 10.59 -9.52
CA LEU A 178 -31.64 10.15 -8.15
C LEU A 178 -32.30 11.22 -7.27
N GLY A 179 -32.77 12.33 -7.87
CA GLY A 179 -33.64 13.31 -7.21
C GLY A 179 -32.93 14.53 -6.59
N HIS A 180 -31.66 14.43 -6.20
CA HIS A 180 -30.93 15.55 -5.59
C HIS A 180 -30.05 16.35 -6.57
N GLY A 181 -29.92 15.92 -7.84
CA GLY A 181 -29.21 16.68 -8.87
C GLY A 181 -27.70 16.79 -8.68
N THR A 182 -27.09 16.01 -7.77
CA THR A 182 -25.66 16.12 -7.40
C THR A 182 -24.85 14.92 -7.92
N GLY A 183 -23.57 15.12 -8.22
CA GLY A 183 -22.64 14.05 -8.61
C GLY A 183 -22.37 13.02 -7.49
N ILE A 184 -22.60 13.41 -6.23
CA ILE A 184 -22.32 12.62 -5.02
C ILE A 184 -23.00 11.24 -5.07
N GLU A 185 -24.27 11.20 -5.47
CA GLU A 185 -25.07 9.97 -5.53
C GLU A 185 -24.52 8.99 -6.58
N LYS A 186 -24.01 9.52 -7.70
CA LYS A 186 -23.39 8.73 -8.77
C LYS A 186 -22.14 8.01 -8.25
N TYR A 187 -21.31 8.71 -7.45
CA TYR A 187 -20.13 8.11 -6.82
C TYR A 187 -20.49 6.99 -5.83
N LEU A 188 -21.40 7.29 -4.92
CA LEU A 188 -21.81 6.32 -3.89
C LEU A 188 -22.48 5.11 -4.53
N LEU A 189 -23.34 5.32 -5.54
CA LEU A 189 -23.97 4.23 -6.29
C LEU A 189 -22.95 3.38 -7.05
N ALA A 190 -21.95 4.00 -7.69
CA ALA A 190 -20.87 3.27 -8.36
C ALA A 190 -20.10 2.38 -7.37
N THR A 191 -19.84 2.90 -6.16
CA THR A 191 -19.17 2.14 -5.10
C THR A 191 -20.04 1.01 -4.56
N ILE A 192 -21.33 1.26 -4.29
CA ILE A 192 -22.32 0.27 -3.84
C ILE A 192 -22.40 -0.90 -4.83
N LEU A 193 -22.55 -0.63 -6.12
CA LEU A 193 -22.66 -1.67 -7.15
C LEU A 193 -21.36 -2.45 -7.31
N SER A 194 -20.21 -1.79 -7.18
CA SER A 194 -18.91 -2.46 -7.20
C SER A 194 -18.76 -3.42 -6.02
N ASP A 195 -19.15 -2.98 -4.83
CA ASP A 195 -19.11 -3.79 -3.61
C ASP A 195 -20.09 -4.96 -3.69
N LEU A 196 -21.27 -4.76 -4.27
CA LEU A 196 -22.23 -5.83 -4.55
C LEU A 196 -21.66 -6.87 -5.53
N ILE A 197 -21.04 -6.43 -6.64
CA ILE A 197 -20.39 -7.33 -7.60
C ILE A 197 -19.29 -8.14 -6.91
N SER A 198 -18.52 -7.53 -6.02
CA SER A 198 -17.50 -8.21 -5.22
C SER A 198 -18.10 -9.34 -4.36
N VAL A 199 -19.17 -9.04 -3.62
CA VAL A 199 -19.89 -10.02 -2.79
C VAL A 199 -20.44 -11.17 -3.63
N VAL A 200 -21.13 -10.84 -4.74
CA VAL A 200 -21.70 -11.83 -5.67
C VAL A 200 -20.59 -12.71 -6.25
N PHE A 201 -19.53 -12.10 -6.78
CA PHE A 201 -18.41 -12.80 -7.38
C PHE A 201 -17.74 -13.78 -6.41
N LEU A 202 -17.44 -13.34 -5.18
CA LEU A 202 -16.85 -14.20 -4.15
C LEU A 202 -17.80 -15.31 -3.72
N THR A 203 -19.10 -15.01 -3.60
CA THR A 203 -20.12 -15.99 -3.25
C THR A 203 -20.15 -17.15 -4.23
N PHE A 204 -20.18 -16.87 -5.53
CA PHE A 204 -20.15 -17.88 -6.59
C PHE A 204 -18.80 -18.57 -6.74
N LYS A 205 -17.70 -17.81 -6.71
CA LYS A 205 -16.38 -18.38 -6.96
C LYS A 205 -15.88 -19.28 -5.82
N SER A 206 -16.14 -18.89 -4.57
CA SER A 206 -15.75 -19.65 -3.38
C SER A 206 -16.88 -20.53 -2.82
N LYS A 207 -18.07 -20.52 -3.46
CA LYS A 207 -19.27 -21.26 -3.02
C LYS A 207 -19.62 -20.95 -1.56
N LEU A 208 -19.62 -19.67 -1.19
CA LEU A 208 -19.76 -19.23 0.20
C LEU A 208 -21.07 -19.67 0.86
N TRP A 209 -22.13 -19.93 0.07
CA TRP A 209 -23.37 -20.51 0.56
C TRP A 209 -23.19 -21.87 1.26
N ARG A 210 -22.13 -22.63 0.96
CA ARG A 210 -21.81 -23.90 1.64
C ARG A 210 -21.26 -23.70 3.05
N TYR A 211 -20.81 -22.49 3.38
CA TYR A 211 -20.26 -22.15 4.69
C TYR A 211 -21.28 -21.43 5.58
N ILE A 212 -22.54 -21.35 5.15
CA ILE A 212 -23.63 -20.77 5.94
C ILE A 212 -24.51 -21.91 6.42
N ASN A 213 -24.56 -22.12 7.73
CA ASN A 213 -25.48 -23.06 8.37
C ASN A 213 -26.00 -22.50 9.69
N PHE A 214 -27.22 -21.96 9.68
CA PHE A 214 -27.87 -21.37 10.86
C PHE A 214 -28.50 -22.40 11.81
N LYS A 215 -28.47 -23.70 11.49
CA LYS A 215 -29.13 -24.72 12.33
C LYS A 215 -28.38 -24.98 13.64
N ASP A 216 -27.05 -24.89 13.62
CA ASP A 216 -26.19 -25.24 14.75
C ASP A 216 -25.34 -24.04 15.19
N ILE A 217 -25.97 -23.07 15.87
CA ILE A 217 -25.27 -21.89 16.40
C ILE A 217 -24.43 -22.29 17.61
N ASP A 218 -23.12 -22.29 17.42
CA ASP A 218 -22.13 -22.56 18.46
C ASP A 218 -21.98 -21.33 19.38
N ARG A 219 -22.68 -21.36 20.51
CA ARG A 219 -22.70 -20.24 21.49
C ARG A 219 -21.33 -20.01 22.13
N GLU A 220 -20.56 -21.07 22.34
CA GLU A 220 -19.21 -20.96 22.91
C GLU A 220 -18.28 -20.24 21.93
N LEU A 221 -18.28 -20.66 20.66
CA LEU A 221 -17.51 -19.98 19.62
C LEU A 221 -17.98 -18.53 19.42
N LEU A 222 -19.28 -18.25 19.46
CA LEU A 222 -19.82 -16.89 19.38
C LEU A 222 -19.25 -16.00 20.49
N GLN A 223 -19.27 -16.49 21.73
CA GLN A 223 -18.75 -15.74 22.88
C GLN A 223 -17.25 -15.48 22.74
N VAL A 224 -16.48 -16.48 22.31
CA VAL A 224 -15.03 -16.36 22.10
C VAL A 224 -14.72 -15.37 20.96
N MET A 225 -15.47 -15.39 19.86
CA MET A 225 -15.32 -14.44 18.76
C MET A 225 -15.63 -13.00 19.19
N LEU A 226 -16.71 -12.78 19.94
CA LEU A 226 -17.08 -11.45 20.44
C LEU A 226 -16.10 -10.93 21.50
N GLN A 227 -15.63 -11.78 22.41
CA GLN A 227 -14.59 -11.40 23.39
C GLN A 227 -13.27 -11.00 22.71
N TYR A 228 -13.00 -11.55 21.53
CA TYR A 228 -11.88 -11.14 20.70
C TYR A 228 -12.17 -9.84 19.94
N SER A 229 -13.30 -9.72 19.22
CA SER A 229 -13.55 -8.59 18.32
C SER A 229 -14.04 -7.33 19.02
N VAL A 230 -14.95 -7.41 19.99
CA VAL A 230 -15.55 -6.22 20.64
C VAL A 230 -14.50 -5.30 21.28
N PRO A 231 -13.47 -5.79 21.99
CA PRO A 231 -12.40 -4.92 22.51
C PRO A 231 -11.53 -4.25 21.44
N LEU A 232 -11.54 -4.74 20.20
CA LEU A 232 -10.81 -4.14 19.08
C LEU A 232 -11.55 -2.93 18.48
N ILE A 233 -12.87 -2.82 18.65
CA ILE A 233 -13.67 -1.69 18.18
C ILE A 233 -13.09 -0.34 18.67
N PRO A 234 -12.98 -0.09 19.99
CA PRO A 234 -12.42 1.18 20.46
C PRO A 234 -10.95 1.34 20.04
N ALA A 235 -10.19 0.24 19.93
CA ALA A 235 -8.80 0.31 19.48
C ALA A 235 -8.69 0.83 18.03
N GLN A 236 -9.59 0.38 17.15
CA GLN A 236 -9.64 0.81 15.75
C GLN A 236 -10.14 2.24 15.61
N LEU A 237 -11.14 2.65 16.39
CA LEU A 237 -11.60 4.04 16.43
C LEU A 237 -10.50 4.99 16.95
N LEU A 238 -9.75 4.59 17.97
CA LEU A 238 -8.62 5.38 18.48
C LEU A 238 -7.50 5.53 17.44
N TRP A 239 -7.24 4.50 16.64
CA TRP A 239 -6.32 4.62 15.50
C TRP A 239 -6.86 5.55 14.42
N LEU A 240 -8.15 5.50 14.10
CA LEU A 240 -8.77 6.45 13.17
C LEU A 240 -8.65 7.89 13.68
N ILE A 241 -8.96 8.13 14.95
CA ILE A 241 -8.78 9.42 15.61
C ILE A 241 -7.33 9.88 15.50
N THR A 242 -6.36 9.02 15.82
CA THR A 242 -4.92 9.34 15.76
C THR A 242 -4.47 9.70 14.34
N ASN A 243 -5.05 9.07 13.32
CA ASN A 243 -4.68 9.31 11.92
C ASN A 243 -5.37 10.56 11.34
N SER A 244 -6.55 10.94 11.85
CA SER A 244 -7.31 12.09 11.36
C SER A 244 -7.13 13.36 12.20
N SER A 245 -6.65 13.23 13.44
CA SER A 245 -6.43 14.33 14.38
C SER A 245 -5.54 15.42 13.81
N ASP A 246 -4.41 15.04 13.20
CA ASP A 246 -3.45 15.97 12.60
C ASP A 246 -4.14 16.92 11.60
N SER A 247 -4.96 16.37 10.70
CA SER A 247 -5.68 17.14 9.67
C SER A 247 -6.81 17.97 10.26
N PHE A 248 -7.62 17.38 11.15
CA PHE A 248 -8.74 18.07 11.78
C PHE A 248 -8.28 19.25 12.65
N MET A 249 -7.26 19.02 13.48
CA MET A 249 -6.74 20.03 14.40
C MET A 249 -5.96 21.12 13.66
N THR A 250 -5.22 20.77 12.61
CA THR A 250 -4.59 21.79 11.74
C THR A 250 -5.64 22.68 11.09
N THR A 251 -6.71 22.08 10.56
CA THR A 251 -7.82 22.86 9.98
C THR A 251 -8.48 23.77 11.01
N HIS A 252 -8.67 23.30 12.24
CA HIS A 252 -9.28 24.08 13.31
C HIS A 252 -8.41 25.25 13.79
N TYR A 253 -7.11 25.04 14.01
CA TYR A 253 -6.22 26.05 14.58
C TYR A 253 -5.55 26.97 13.54
N LEU A 254 -5.18 26.44 12.38
CA LEU A 254 -4.41 27.16 11.35
C LEU A 254 -5.23 27.46 10.08
N GLY A 255 -6.29 26.70 9.81
CA GLY A 255 -7.14 26.84 8.62
C GLY A 255 -6.89 25.77 7.55
N SER A 256 -7.77 25.73 6.55
CA SER A 256 -7.76 24.71 5.48
C SER A 256 -6.52 24.76 4.59
N ASP A 257 -5.96 25.94 4.35
CA ASP A 257 -4.81 26.12 3.45
C ASP A 257 -3.56 25.42 3.99
N TYR A 258 -3.29 25.60 5.29
CA TYR A 258 -2.22 24.91 6.00
C TYR A 258 -2.44 23.40 6.04
N ASN A 259 -3.69 22.95 6.17
CA ASN A 259 -4.01 21.53 6.10
C ASN A 259 -3.74 20.95 4.69
N GLY A 260 -3.90 21.74 3.63
CA GLY A 260 -3.50 21.38 2.27
C GLY A 260 -2.00 21.12 2.15
N VAL A 261 -1.17 21.98 2.75
CA VAL A 261 0.29 21.80 2.81
C VAL A 261 0.65 20.55 3.63
N LEU A 262 0.00 20.33 4.77
CA LEU A 262 0.20 19.13 5.60
C LEU A 262 -0.17 17.85 4.83
N SER A 263 -1.32 17.86 4.14
CA SER A 263 -1.78 16.74 3.33
C SER A 263 -0.82 16.42 2.20
N ALA A 264 -0.21 17.45 1.58
CA ALA A 264 0.87 17.26 0.62
C ALA A 264 2.12 16.63 1.27
N ALA A 265 2.46 17.01 2.51
CA ALA A 265 3.61 16.47 3.22
C ALA A 265 3.50 14.96 3.50
N TYR A 266 2.27 14.45 3.67
CA TYR A 266 1.97 13.03 3.89
C TYR A 266 2.11 12.14 2.64
N LYS A 267 2.15 12.70 1.42
CA LYS A 267 2.13 11.92 0.17
C LYS A 267 3.28 10.93 0.04
N ILE A 268 4.52 11.38 0.29
CA ILE A 268 5.72 10.55 0.18
C ILE A 268 5.78 9.49 1.30
N PRO A 269 5.62 9.82 2.59
CA PRO A 269 5.52 8.81 3.66
C PRO A 269 4.47 7.73 3.39
N ASN A 270 3.31 8.11 2.85
CA ASN A 270 2.23 7.18 2.54
C ASN A 270 2.62 6.10 1.49
N LEU A 271 3.65 6.33 0.67
CA LEU A 271 4.20 5.30 -0.22
C LEU A 271 4.84 4.17 0.60
N VAL A 272 5.62 4.50 1.63
CA VAL A 272 6.22 3.52 2.55
C VAL A 272 5.12 2.74 3.26
N SER A 273 4.15 3.44 3.85
CA SER A 273 3.01 2.82 4.53
C SER A 273 2.23 1.90 3.59
N THR A 274 2.07 2.28 2.32
CA THR A 274 1.38 1.46 1.31
C THR A 274 2.12 0.15 1.04
N VAL A 275 3.43 0.23 0.78
CA VAL A 275 4.25 -0.96 0.53
C VAL A 275 4.27 -1.85 1.77
N TYR A 276 4.39 -1.23 2.95
CA TYR A 276 4.39 -1.94 4.21
C TYR A 276 3.06 -2.64 4.49
N LEU A 277 1.91 -2.03 4.18
CA LEU A 277 0.61 -2.66 4.38
C LEU A 277 0.49 -3.98 3.60
N MET A 278 1.06 -4.08 2.40
CA MET A 278 1.07 -5.33 1.62
C MET A 278 1.83 -6.45 2.34
N PHE A 279 2.98 -6.12 2.93
CA PHE A 279 3.74 -7.03 3.79
C PHE A 279 2.99 -7.34 5.10
N GLY A 280 2.44 -6.32 5.76
CA GLY A 280 1.72 -6.44 7.03
C GLY A 280 0.52 -7.38 6.96
N GLN A 281 -0.20 -7.40 5.84
CA GLN A 281 -1.31 -8.34 5.62
C GLN A 281 -0.82 -9.80 5.49
N ALA A 282 0.26 -10.04 4.75
CA ALA A 282 0.87 -11.37 4.65
C ALA A 282 1.46 -11.82 5.99
N TRP A 283 2.11 -10.88 6.68
CA TRP A 283 2.69 -11.10 7.99
C TRP A 283 1.63 -11.45 9.03
N ASN A 284 0.52 -10.72 9.10
CA ASN A 284 -0.58 -11.02 10.02
C ASN A 284 -1.09 -12.46 9.83
N MET A 285 -1.27 -12.91 8.59
CA MET A 285 -1.67 -14.28 8.30
C MET A 285 -0.61 -15.29 8.75
N SER A 286 0.67 -15.05 8.44
CA SER A 286 1.78 -15.91 8.87
C SER A 286 1.92 -15.95 10.40
N ALA A 287 1.81 -14.81 11.07
CA ALA A 287 1.87 -14.66 12.52
C ALA A 287 0.80 -15.50 13.23
N ILE A 288 -0.41 -15.54 12.68
CA ILE A 288 -1.51 -16.36 13.21
C ILE A 288 -1.28 -17.85 12.94
N THR A 289 -0.84 -18.22 11.73
CA THR A 289 -0.66 -19.65 11.38
C THR A 289 0.55 -20.29 12.04
N GLU A 290 1.54 -19.50 12.42
CA GLU A 290 2.79 -19.96 13.07
C GLU A 290 2.79 -19.69 14.58
N ASP A 291 1.68 -19.24 15.17
CA ASP A 291 1.61 -18.89 16.60
C ASP A 291 1.80 -20.11 17.52
N ASP A 292 1.44 -21.31 17.03
CA ASP A 292 1.53 -22.59 17.73
C ASP A 292 2.72 -23.46 17.24
N SER A 293 3.63 -22.94 16.42
CA SER A 293 4.76 -23.73 15.88
C SER A 293 5.99 -23.72 16.81
N ASP A 294 6.70 -24.84 16.89
CA ASP A 294 7.89 -24.98 17.76
C ASP A 294 9.02 -24.00 17.39
N ASP A 295 9.06 -23.57 16.13
CA ASP A 295 10.07 -22.66 15.58
C ASP A 295 9.64 -21.18 15.59
N ARG A 296 8.49 -20.87 16.19
CA ARG A 296 7.86 -19.54 16.20
C ARG A 296 8.83 -18.43 16.53
N ASP A 297 9.53 -18.52 17.66
CA ASP A 297 10.38 -17.42 18.14
C ASP A 297 11.51 -17.09 17.15
N SER A 298 12.11 -18.12 16.53
CA SER A 298 13.12 -17.96 15.49
C SER A 298 12.55 -17.37 14.20
N PHE A 299 11.30 -17.72 13.84
CA PHE A 299 10.61 -17.15 12.69
C PHE A 299 10.31 -15.68 12.91
N TYR A 300 9.78 -15.31 14.09
CA TYR A 300 9.53 -13.92 14.47
C TYR A 300 10.80 -13.08 14.50
N GLU A 301 11.90 -13.60 15.07
CA GLU A 301 13.20 -12.90 15.10
C GLU A 301 13.73 -12.60 13.69
N ASN A 302 13.76 -13.61 12.80
CA ASN A 302 14.24 -13.44 11.43
C ASN A 302 13.35 -12.50 10.62
N VAL A 303 12.03 -12.64 10.72
CA VAL A 303 11.10 -11.79 9.97
C VAL A 303 11.08 -10.37 10.50
N PHE A 304 11.23 -10.16 11.81
CA PHE A 304 11.43 -8.83 12.37
C PHE A 304 12.74 -8.21 11.89
N ASP A 305 13.84 -8.97 11.87
CA ASP A 305 15.13 -8.47 11.38
C ASP A 305 15.07 -8.04 9.90
N PHE A 306 14.39 -8.83 9.07
CA PHE A 306 14.10 -8.45 7.68
C PHE A 306 13.19 -7.22 7.59
N ASN A 307 12.14 -7.17 8.39
CA ASN A 307 11.18 -6.07 8.39
C ASN A 307 11.86 -4.74 8.77
N GLN A 308 12.64 -4.70 9.85
CA GLN A 308 13.39 -3.50 10.24
C GLN A 308 14.36 -3.08 9.14
N SER A 309 15.06 -4.04 8.55
CA SER A 309 16.06 -3.77 7.51
C SER A 309 15.41 -3.15 6.27
N LEU A 310 14.28 -3.72 5.83
CA LEU A 310 13.51 -3.21 4.70
C LEU A 310 12.97 -1.81 4.98
N LEU A 311 12.40 -1.58 6.16
CA LEU A 311 11.83 -0.29 6.55
C LEU A 311 12.89 0.82 6.61
N TYR A 312 14.06 0.55 7.21
CA TYR A 312 15.15 1.53 7.24
C TYR A 312 15.65 1.88 5.83
N ILE A 313 15.77 0.89 4.93
CA ILE A 313 16.15 1.14 3.53
C ILE A 313 15.08 1.97 2.81
N LEU A 314 13.80 1.64 2.96
CA LEU A 314 12.70 2.39 2.34
C LEU A 314 12.65 3.84 2.84
N VAL A 315 12.79 4.05 4.14
CA VAL A 315 12.77 5.39 4.75
C VAL A 315 14.00 6.21 4.36
N ALA A 316 15.20 5.62 4.36
CA ALA A 316 16.39 6.29 3.85
C ALA A 316 16.22 6.69 2.37
N GLY A 317 15.64 5.80 1.55
CA GLY A 317 15.32 6.07 0.15
C GLY A 317 14.32 7.21 0.00
N CYS A 318 13.26 7.24 0.82
CA CYS A 318 12.29 8.32 0.83
C CYS A 318 12.91 9.66 1.24
N LEU A 319 13.79 9.70 2.24
CA LEU A 319 14.52 10.91 2.62
C LEU A 319 15.45 11.41 1.50
N LEU A 320 16.12 10.49 0.79
CA LEU A 320 16.96 10.84 -0.36
C LEU A 320 16.15 11.50 -1.48
N ILE A 321 14.95 10.98 -1.78
CA ILE A 321 14.12 11.46 -2.89
C ILE A 321 13.10 12.53 -2.49
N VAL A 322 12.97 12.88 -1.21
CA VAL A 322 11.86 13.72 -0.70
C VAL A 322 11.80 15.07 -1.43
N GLN A 323 12.95 15.70 -1.63
CA GLN A 323 13.04 17.01 -2.28
C GLN A 323 12.87 16.96 -3.80
N PRO A 324 13.59 16.10 -4.56
CA PRO A 324 13.40 16.03 -6.01
C PRO A 324 11.97 15.60 -6.37
N VAL A 325 11.37 14.70 -5.61
CA VAL A 325 9.97 14.29 -5.83
C VAL A 325 9.02 15.44 -5.49
N THR A 326 9.26 16.20 -4.42
CA THR A 326 8.42 17.36 -4.09
C THR A 326 8.51 18.44 -5.18
N ASN A 327 9.70 18.77 -5.66
CA ASN A 327 9.89 19.78 -6.71
C ASN A 327 9.23 19.41 -8.04
N PHE A 328 9.23 18.11 -8.38
CA PHE A 328 8.67 17.61 -9.63
C PHE A 328 7.17 17.30 -9.55
N TRP A 329 6.71 16.69 -8.45
CA TRP A 329 5.35 16.13 -8.34
C TRP A 329 4.37 17.02 -7.58
N ILE A 330 4.86 17.90 -6.70
CA ILE A 330 4.02 18.76 -5.88
C ILE A 330 3.99 20.17 -6.49
N GLY A 331 2.77 20.69 -6.67
CA GLY A 331 2.54 22.02 -7.23
C GLY A 331 3.23 23.12 -6.41
N ALA A 332 3.61 24.22 -7.07
CA ALA A 332 4.42 25.29 -6.48
C ALA A 332 3.87 25.79 -5.13
N ASP A 333 2.55 25.94 -5.03
CA ASP A 333 1.84 26.46 -3.85
C ASP A 333 1.94 25.54 -2.61
N PHE A 334 2.26 24.26 -2.80
CA PHE A 334 2.36 23.27 -1.72
C PHE A 334 3.80 22.81 -1.47
N ARG A 335 4.80 23.38 -2.14
CA ARG A 335 6.21 22.94 -2.01
C ARG A 335 6.78 23.12 -0.61
N ASP A 336 6.20 24.02 0.19
CA ASP A 336 6.52 24.19 1.61
C ASP A 336 6.32 22.91 2.43
N CYS A 337 5.57 21.92 1.91
CA CYS A 337 5.42 20.62 2.54
C CYS A 337 6.75 19.88 2.76
N VAL A 338 7.79 20.19 1.98
CA VAL A 338 9.13 19.59 2.08
C VAL A 338 9.77 19.80 3.46
N LYS A 339 9.38 20.85 4.19
CA LYS A 339 9.82 21.16 5.55
C LYS A 339 9.31 20.14 6.58
N TYR A 340 8.13 19.58 6.34
CA TYR A 340 7.43 18.71 7.29
C TYR A 340 7.56 17.22 6.93
N SER A 341 7.66 16.90 5.62
CA SER A 341 7.76 15.52 5.13
C SER A 341 8.87 14.68 5.80
N PRO A 342 10.10 15.17 6.04
CA PRO A 342 11.16 14.37 6.66
C PRO A 342 10.78 13.82 8.04
N ILE A 343 10.07 14.61 8.86
CA ILE A 343 9.61 14.21 10.20
C ILE A 343 8.56 13.10 10.09
N ILE A 344 7.62 13.22 9.14
CA ILE A 344 6.57 12.22 8.91
C ILE A 344 7.17 10.92 8.34
N ILE A 345 8.14 11.03 7.44
CA ILE A 345 8.89 9.87 6.91
C ILE A 345 9.55 9.12 8.08
N TYR A 346 10.17 9.83 9.03
CA TYR A 346 10.74 9.23 10.23
C TYR A 346 9.68 8.57 11.12
N ALA A 347 8.53 9.23 11.34
CA ALA A 347 7.41 8.65 12.11
C ALA A 347 6.90 7.32 11.55
N THR A 348 6.99 7.16 10.22
CA THR A 348 6.51 5.98 9.50
C THR A 348 7.24 4.71 9.93
N ILE A 349 8.52 4.78 10.33
CA ILE A 349 9.27 3.63 10.88
C ILE A 349 8.52 3.04 12.08
N TYR A 350 8.15 3.90 13.03
CA TYR A 350 7.47 3.48 14.26
C TYR A 350 6.02 3.08 14.00
N SER A 351 5.32 3.73 13.07
CA SER A 351 3.99 3.28 12.64
C SER A 351 4.01 1.85 12.08
N CYS A 352 5.02 1.52 11.25
CA CYS A 352 5.19 0.17 10.73
C CYS A 352 5.60 -0.83 11.83
N PHE A 353 6.54 -0.48 12.72
CA PHE A 353 6.92 -1.35 13.85
C PHE A 353 5.77 -1.63 14.81
N THR A 354 4.98 -0.61 15.14
CA THR A 354 3.80 -0.79 15.98
C THR A 354 2.80 -1.73 15.31
N THR A 355 2.57 -1.60 14.00
CA THR A 355 1.72 -2.52 13.23
C THR A 355 2.26 -3.96 13.24
N PHE A 356 3.57 -4.14 13.07
CA PHE A 356 4.21 -5.47 13.16
C PHE A 356 3.93 -6.11 14.52
N MET A 357 4.22 -5.41 15.61
CA MET A 357 4.02 -5.93 16.97
C MET A 357 2.54 -6.09 17.32
N GLY A 358 1.65 -5.29 16.72
CA GLY A 358 0.21 -5.43 16.86
C GLY A 358 -0.30 -6.79 16.37
N SER A 359 0.35 -7.38 15.36
CA SER A 359 0.02 -8.73 14.90
C SER A 359 0.24 -9.82 15.97
N ILE A 360 1.19 -9.62 16.89
CA ILE A 360 1.44 -10.54 18.01
C ILE A 360 0.24 -10.52 18.96
N TYR A 361 -0.33 -9.35 19.25
CA TYR A 361 -1.53 -9.27 20.09
C TYR A 361 -2.74 -9.95 19.46
N LEU A 362 -2.87 -9.85 18.13
CA LEU A 362 -3.93 -10.53 17.40
C LEU A 362 -3.71 -12.06 17.38
N ALA A 363 -2.48 -12.50 17.06
CA ALA A 363 -2.11 -13.91 17.09
C ALA A 363 -2.35 -14.52 18.49
N SER A 364 -1.79 -13.92 19.54
CA SER A 364 -1.93 -14.43 20.91
C SER A 364 -3.27 -14.09 21.60
N LYS A 365 -4.28 -13.59 20.87
CA LYS A 365 -5.63 -13.25 21.39
C LYS A 365 -5.64 -12.22 22.55
N GLN A 366 -4.64 -11.34 22.62
CA GLN A 366 -4.46 -10.31 23.65
C GLN A 366 -5.02 -8.94 23.22
N THR A 367 -6.29 -8.88 22.82
CA THR A 367 -6.89 -7.68 22.20
C THR A 367 -6.99 -6.47 23.14
N LYS A 368 -7.13 -6.71 24.45
CA LYS A 368 -7.08 -5.64 25.48
C LYS A 368 -5.75 -4.88 25.51
N ARG A 369 -4.63 -5.56 25.24
CA ARG A 369 -3.31 -4.94 25.16
C ARG A 369 -3.20 -4.03 23.93
N SER A 370 -3.80 -4.46 22.82
CA SER A 370 -3.93 -3.63 21.62
C SER A 370 -4.69 -2.34 21.92
N LEU A 371 -5.86 -2.45 22.57
CA LEU A 371 -6.67 -1.30 22.99
C LEU A 371 -5.88 -0.31 23.87
N PHE A 372 -5.19 -0.80 24.90
CA PHE A 372 -4.37 0.06 25.76
C PHE A 372 -3.35 0.86 24.96
N THR A 373 -2.63 0.20 24.05
CA THR A 373 -1.63 0.89 23.22
C THR A 373 -2.23 1.89 22.23
N SER A 374 -3.43 1.63 21.67
CA SER A 374 -4.15 2.59 20.84
C SER A 374 -4.57 3.82 21.63
N LEU A 375 -5.02 3.63 22.87
CA LEU A 375 -5.42 4.72 23.76
C LEU A 375 -4.23 5.64 24.08
N VAL A 376 -3.08 5.04 24.42
CA VAL A 376 -1.84 5.80 24.63
C VAL A 376 -1.47 6.60 23.39
N SER A 377 -1.58 6.00 22.19
CA SER A 377 -1.31 6.70 20.93
C SER A 377 -2.21 7.92 20.75
N GLY A 378 -3.53 7.73 20.89
CA GLY A 378 -4.52 8.78 20.68
C GLY A 378 -4.37 9.92 21.68
N VAL A 379 -4.16 9.60 22.97
CA VAL A 379 -3.97 10.60 24.03
C VAL A 379 -2.70 11.43 23.78
N ILE A 380 -1.58 10.79 23.44
CA ILE A 380 -0.33 11.51 23.19
C ILE A 380 -0.45 12.36 21.92
N ASN A 381 -0.94 11.80 20.82
CA ASN A 381 -1.04 12.53 19.56
C ASN A 381 -1.99 13.72 19.68
N VAL A 382 -3.22 13.52 20.16
CA VAL A 382 -4.21 14.61 20.32
C VAL A 382 -3.71 15.62 21.35
N GLY A 383 -3.21 15.17 22.50
CA GLY A 383 -2.70 16.05 23.55
C GLY A 383 -1.54 16.94 23.08
N LEU A 384 -0.58 16.37 22.35
CA LEU A 384 0.52 17.13 21.78
C LEU A 384 0.06 18.05 20.65
N ASN A 385 -0.90 17.64 19.82
CA ASN A 385 -1.45 18.51 18.79
C ASN A 385 -2.15 19.75 19.38
N VAL A 386 -2.89 19.61 20.48
CA VAL A 386 -3.52 20.75 21.19
C VAL A 386 -2.45 21.75 21.66
N ILE A 387 -1.28 21.27 22.08
CA ILE A 387 -0.22 22.10 22.66
C ILE A 387 0.69 22.68 21.56
N LEU A 388 1.07 21.87 20.57
CA LEU A 388 2.11 22.19 19.60
C LEU A 388 1.58 22.98 18.40
N ILE A 389 0.39 22.66 17.88
CA ILE A 389 -0.15 23.36 16.70
C ILE A 389 -0.26 24.88 16.95
N PRO A 390 -0.80 25.35 18.09
CA PRO A 390 -0.88 26.79 18.37
C PRO A 390 0.49 27.46 18.61
N ARG A 391 1.52 26.71 19.00
CA ARG A 391 2.83 27.27 19.39
C ARG A 391 3.87 27.24 18.28
N ILE A 392 3.93 26.16 17.51
CA ILE A 392 4.95 25.91 16.47
C ILE A 392 4.33 25.64 15.10
N GLY A 393 3.03 25.85 14.94
CA GLY A 393 2.33 25.73 13.66
C GLY A 393 2.38 24.31 13.09
N LEU A 394 2.64 24.22 11.78
CA LEU A 394 2.66 22.96 11.01
C LEU A 394 3.76 21.97 11.39
N TYR A 395 4.73 22.35 12.23
CA TYR A 395 5.67 21.39 12.82
C TYR A 395 5.02 20.54 13.92
N GLY A 396 3.91 21.00 14.51
CA GLY A 396 3.22 20.32 15.60
C GLY A 396 2.70 18.91 15.24
N PRO A 397 1.94 18.73 14.14
CA PRO A 397 1.38 17.42 13.79
C PRO A 397 2.44 16.33 13.54
N PRO A 398 3.47 16.54 12.71
CA PRO A 398 4.52 15.54 12.51
C PRO A 398 5.24 15.14 13.81
N ILE A 399 5.53 16.10 14.70
CA ILE A 399 6.20 15.85 15.98
C ILE A 399 5.29 15.04 16.92
N SER A 400 4.01 15.41 16.98
CA SER A 400 2.99 14.67 17.78
C SER A 400 2.87 13.23 17.30
N THR A 401 2.91 13.02 15.99
CA THR A 401 2.86 11.70 15.34
C THR A 401 4.11 10.86 15.64
N VAL A 402 5.32 11.44 15.56
CA VAL A 402 6.56 10.74 15.99
C VAL A 402 6.46 10.34 17.46
N ALA A 403 6.09 11.26 18.35
CA ALA A 403 6.04 11.01 19.79
C ALA A 403 5.03 9.91 20.14
N ALA A 404 3.84 9.93 19.55
CA ALA A 404 2.82 8.93 19.77
C ALA A 404 3.28 7.53 19.30
N TYR A 405 3.70 7.40 18.04
CA TYR A 405 4.12 6.09 17.50
C TYR A 405 5.39 5.56 18.16
N MET A 406 6.36 6.41 18.48
CA MET A 406 7.58 6.00 19.18
C MET A 406 7.28 5.49 20.59
N THR A 407 6.39 6.17 21.32
CA THR A 407 5.97 5.72 22.67
C THR A 407 5.26 4.37 22.59
N VAL A 408 4.33 4.22 21.65
CA VAL A 408 3.63 2.95 21.44
C VAL A 408 4.60 1.84 21.01
N PHE A 409 5.59 2.17 20.18
CA PHE A 409 6.63 1.22 19.81
C PHE A 409 7.42 0.74 21.02
N ILE A 410 7.87 1.64 21.91
CA ILE A 410 8.61 1.26 23.12
C ILE A 410 7.76 0.33 24.00
N ILE A 411 6.49 0.70 24.23
CA ILE A 411 5.55 -0.13 25.01
C ILE A 411 5.39 -1.50 24.37
N ARG A 412 5.10 -1.56 23.06
CA ARG A 412 4.90 -2.83 22.33
C ARG A 412 6.19 -3.65 22.25
N ALA A 413 7.36 -3.04 22.11
CA ALA A 413 8.64 -3.73 22.05
C ALA A 413 8.96 -4.44 23.37
N ILE A 414 8.56 -3.87 24.50
CA ILE A 414 8.72 -4.50 25.82
C ILE A 414 7.63 -5.54 26.05
N ASP A 415 6.37 -5.18 25.78
CA ASP A 415 5.23 -6.00 26.16
C ASP A 415 5.02 -7.23 25.25
N SER A 416 5.19 -7.07 23.92
CA SER A 416 5.03 -8.19 22.97
C SER A 416 6.07 -9.29 23.19
N ARG A 417 7.28 -8.94 23.64
CA ARG A 417 8.34 -9.91 23.98
C ARG A 417 8.02 -10.78 25.19
N LYS A 418 7.05 -10.39 26.02
CA LYS A 418 6.52 -11.23 27.10
C LYS A 418 5.60 -12.33 26.57
N LEU A 419 5.03 -12.15 25.38
CA LEU A 419 4.15 -13.12 24.72
C LEU A 419 4.93 -14.03 23.77
N VAL A 420 5.78 -13.43 22.94
CA VAL A 420 6.64 -14.11 21.97
C VAL A 420 8.07 -13.61 22.20
N PRO A 421 8.96 -14.40 22.83
CA PRO A 421 10.31 -13.96 23.14
C PRO A 421 11.21 -13.99 21.89
N PHE A 422 11.09 -12.97 21.04
CA PHE A 422 12.02 -12.74 19.92
C PHE A 422 13.09 -11.71 20.30
N ARG A 423 14.32 -11.90 19.79
CA ARG A 423 15.41 -10.96 20.01
C ARG A 423 15.32 -9.80 19.04
N ILE A 424 15.57 -8.60 19.55
CA ILE A 424 15.72 -7.38 18.76
C ILE A 424 17.20 -7.03 18.79
N ASP A 425 17.83 -6.92 17.62
CA ASP A 425 19.19 -6.39 17.52
C ASP A 425 19.18 -4.88 17.80
N MET A 426 19.28 -4.54 19.08
CA MET A 426 19.26 -3.16 19.56
C MET A 426 20.43 -2.35 19.00
N LYS A 427 21.59 -2.96 18.78
CA LYS A 427 22.76 -2.25 18.22
C LYS A 427 22.46 -1.81 16.80
N LYS A 428 21.99 -2.73 15.96
CA LYS A 428 21.58 -2.45 14.58
C LYS A 428 20.48 -1.40 14.53
N MET A 429 19.47 -1.51 15.39
CA MET A 429 18.35 -0.57 15.45
C MET A 429 18.78 0.84 15.88
N ILE A 430 19.64 0.96 16.89
CA ILE A 430 20.17 2.26 17.36
C ILE A 430 21.02 2.92 16.27
N VAL A 431 21.94 2.17 15.65
CA VAL A 431 22.78 2.72 14.57
C VAL A 431 21.93 3.20 13.39
N ASN A 432 20.97 2.39 12.94
CA ASN A 432 20.04 2.79 11.89
C ASN A 432 19.24 4.04 12.27
N ASN A 433 18.68 4.10 13.48
CA ASN A 433 17.95 5.27 13.95
C ASN A 433 18.80 6.53 13.97
N ILE A 434 20.05 6.45 14.44
CA ILE A 434 20.97 7.60 14.44
C ILE A 434 21.23 8.08 13.01
N VAL A 435 21.52 7.17 12.08
CA VAL A 435 21.79 7.55 10.68
C VAL A 435 20.57 8.18 10.02
N ILE A 436 19.38 7.62 10.21
CA ILE A 436 18.13 8.20 9.70
C ILE A 436 17.83 9.55 10.34
N LEU A 437 18.06 9.69 11.64
CA LEU A 437 17.84 10.94 12.36
C LEU A 437 18.77 12.04 11.83
N VAL A 438 20.03 11.72 11.53
CA VAL A 438 20.95 12.65 10.86
C VAL A 438 20.45 13.01 9.46
N MET A 439 20.03 12.04 8.64
CA MET A 439 19.46 12.32 7.31
C MET A 439 18.23 13.23 7.41
N MET A 440 17.34 12.95 8.36
CA MET A 440 16.13 13.73 8.61
C MET A 440 16.46 15.17 8.99
N PHE A 441 17.41 15.40 9.90
CA PHE A 441 17.83 16.76 10.28
C PHE A 441 18.47 17.51 9.11
N ILE A 442 19.29 16.86 8.29
CA ILE A 442 19.85 17.49 7.08
C ILE A 442 18.71 17.94 6.14
N CYS A 443 17.74 17.07 5.86
CA CYS A 443 16.59 17.41 5.02
C CYS A 443 15.65 18.45 5.64
N LEU A 444 15.63 18.58 6.97
CA LEU A 444 14.81 19.54 7.71
C LEU A 444 15.42 20.95 7.67
N PHE A 445 16.73 21.07 7.86
CA PHE A 445 17.41 22.37 7.89
C PHE A 445 17.72 22.93 6.50
N GLU A 446 17.96 22.06 5.52
CA GLU A 446 18.29 22.46 4.15
C GLU A 446 17.14 22.10 3.21
N THR A 447 16.20 23.02 3.01
CA THR A 447 15.00 22.79 2.19
C THR A 447 15.27 22.77 0.69
N ASP A 448 16.45 23.25 0.26
CA ASP A 448 16.86 23.33 -1.15
C ASP A 448 18.15 22.51 -1.41
N LEU A 449 18.20 21.31 -0.84
CA LEU A 449 19.34 20.36 -0.88
C LEU A 449 19.79 20.07 -2.32
N MET A 450 18.88 20.16 -3.30
CA MET A 450 19.21 19.98 -4.73
C MET A 450 20.23 21.00 -5.23
N HIS A 451 20.23 22.22 -4.70
CA HIS A 451 21.20 23.26 -5.03
C HIS A 451 22.47 23.15 -4.15
N HIS A 452 22.35 22.55 -2.96
CA HIS A 452 23.46 22.28 -2.04
C HIS A 452 24.10 20.90 -2.27
N LEU A 453 24.82 20.77 -3.40
CA LEU A 453 25.47 19.53 -3.86
C LEU A 453 26.26 18.76 -2.77
N PRO A 454 27.04 19.40 -1.87
CA PRO A 454 27.76 18.67 -0.82
C PRO A 454 26.84 17.96 0.18
N LEU A 455 25.76 18.62 0.62
CA LEU A 455 24.82 18.05 1.58
C LEU A 455 23.99 16.94 0.93
N TYR A 456 23.60 17.10 -0.34
CA TYR A 456 22.94 16.03 -1.10
C TYR A 456 23.84 14.79 -1.26
N ALA A 457 25.13 14.99 -1.51
CA ALA A 457 26.11 13.90 -1.57
C ALA A 457 26.25 13.19 -0.21
N ILE A 458 26.22 13.92 0.91
CA ILE A 458 26.22 13.34 2.26
C ILE A 458 24.97 12.48 2.49
N VAL A 459 23.77 12.99 2.19
CA VAL A 459 22.52 12.21 2.32
C VAL A 459 22.56 10.95 1.44
N THR A 460 23.11 11.04 0.24
CA THR A 460 23.33 9.90 -0.65
C THR A 460 24.29 8.86 -0.05
N LEU A 461 25.39 9.31 0.56
CA LEU A 461 26.35 8.42 1.24
C LEU A 461 25.72 7.74 2.45
N LEU A 462 24.94 8.47 3.25
CA LEU A 462 24.20 7.92 4.38
C LEU A 462 23.17 6.88 3.94
N PHE A 463 22.45 7.12 2.83
CA PHE A 463 21.59 6.11 2.22
C PHE A 463 22.35 4.82 1.89
N PHE A 464 23.53 4.92 1.27
CA PHE A 464 24.36 3.74 0.98
C PHE A 464 24.86 3.05 2.25
N ALA A 465 25.19 3.80 3.31
CA ALA A 465 25.55 3.24 4.59
C ALA A 465 24.39 2.42 5.20
N VAL A 466 23.16 2.96 5.21
CA VAL A 466 21.95 2.24 5.65
C VAL A 466 21.74 0.99 4.79
N PHE A 467 21.87 1.10 3.46
CA PHE A 467 21.72 -0.03 2.56
C PHE A 467 22.72 -1.14 2.86
N ILE A 468 24.01 -0.81 3.01
CA ILE A 468 25.08 -1.79 3.30
C ILE A 468 24.87 -2.46 4.66
N LEU A 469 24.50 -1.70 5.68
CA LEU A 469 24.27 -2.20 7.04
C LEU A 469 23.11 -3.20 7.08
N ASN A 470 22.06 -2.96 6.29
CA ASN A 470 20.84 -3.76 6.29
C ASN A 470 20.80 -4.86 5.20
N ARG A 471 21.73 -4.86 4.24
CA ARG A 471 21.69 -5.78 3.09
C ARG A 471 21.67 -7.26 3.50
N LYS A 472 22.47 -7.65 4.50
CA LYS A 472 22.64 -9.06 4.87
C LYS A 472 21.31 -9.69 5.31
N ALA A 473 20.51 -8.95 6.06
CA ALA A 473 19.20 -9.39 6.51
C ALA A 473 18.24 -9.57 5.34
N VAL A 474 18.20 -8.58 4.43
CA VAL A 474 17.38 -8.64 3.20
C VAL A 474 17.81 -9.81 2.32
N GLU A 475 19.11 -9.96 2.05
CA GLU A 475 19.70 -11.04 1.28
C GLU A 475 19.37 -12.41 1.88
N SER A 476 19.51 -12.57 3.20
CA SER A 476 19.30 -13.87 3.86
C SER A 476 17.90 -14.45 3.67
N ILE A 477 16.86 -13.62 3.73
CA ILE A 477 15.48 -14.05 3.48
C ILE A 477 15.23 -14.16 1.97
N PHE A 478 15.76 -13.23 1.18
CA PHE A 478 15.66 -13.27 -0.27
C PHE A 478 16.17 -14.60 -0.84
N TYR A 479 17.34 -15.08 -0.39
CA TYR A 479 17.91 -16.37 -0.78
C TYR A 479 17.10 -17.58 -0.28
N LYS A 480 16.49 -17.52 0.91
CA LYS A 480 15.62 -18.60 1.43
C LYS A 480 14.37 -18.80 0.57
N VAL A 481 13.94 -17.76 -0.13
CA VAL A 481 12.68 -17.71 -0.87
C VAL A 481 12.85 -17.92 -2.38
N LEU A 482 13.97 -17.51 -2.96
CA LEU A 482 14.24 -17.61 -4.40
C LEU A 482 14.29 -19.07 -4.90
N PRO A 483 13.77 -19.36 -6.11
CA PRO A 483 14.04 -20.63 -6.77
C PRO A 483 15.55 -20.84 -6.95
N ALA A 484 16.04 -22.06 -6.69
CA ALA A 484 17.48 -22.38 -6.69
C ALA A 484 18.23 -21.95 -7.97
N ARG A 485 17.56 -21.93 -9.13
CA ARG A 485 18.11 -21.48 -10.42
C ARG A 485 18.46 -19.98 -10.48
N ILE A 486 17.75 -19.14 -9.73
CA ILE A 486 17.98 -17.68 -9.70
C ILE A 486 18.90 -17.33 -8.53
N ALA A 487 18.74 -18.01 -7.41
CA ALA A 487 19.65 -17.90 -6.27
C ALA A 487 21.11 -18.16 -6.70
N SER A 488 21.38 -19.20 -7.51
CA SER A 488 22.73 -19.47 -8.03
C SER A 488 23.28 -18.34 -8.93
N HIS A 489 22.43 -17.63 -9.66
CA HIS A 489 22.84 -16.48 -10.47
C HIS A 489 23.15 -15.25 -9.61
N PHE A 490 22.37 -15.00 -8.55
CA PHE A 490 22.65 -13.92 -7.60
C PHE A 490 23.86 -14.21 -6.69
N VAL A 491 24.07 -15.46 -6.29
CA VAL A 491 25.26 -15.89 -5.51
C VAL A 491 26.56 -15.69 -6.33
N SER A 492 26.48 -15.69 -7.67
CA SER A 492 27.62 -15.42 -8.55
C SER A 492 27.99 -13.94 -8.71
N LEU A 493 27.14 -13.02 -8.25
CA LEU A 493 27.42 -11.59 -8.21
C LEU A 493 28.12 -11.25 -6.89
N SER A 494 29.45 -11.14 -6.92
CA SER A 494 30.21 -10.65 -5.78
C SER A 494 29.81 -9.21 -5.43
N THR A 495 29.97 -8.85 -4.15
CA THR A 495 29.76 -7.49 -3.60
C THR A 495 30.39 -6.38 -4.44
N ALA A 496 31.53 -6.64 -5.05
CA ALA A 496 32.21 -5.71 -5.95
C ALA A 496 31.39 -5.44 -7.24
N LYS A 497 30.75 -6.45 -7.82
CA LYS A 497 29.97 -6.29 -9.07
C LYS A 497 28.66 -5.54 -8.84
N LEU A 498 27.99 -5.79 -7.71
CA LEU A 498 26.74 -5.10 -7.37
C LEU A 498 27.01 -3.64 -6.96
N CYS A 499 28.08 -3.39 -6.20
CA CYS A 499 28.56 -2.02 -5.91
C CYS A 499 29.06 -1.31 -7.17
N ALA A 500 29.67 -2.01 -8.14
CA ALA A 500 30.06 -1.43 -9.42
C ALA A 500 28.86 -1.12 -10.31
N VAL A 501 27.78 -1.92 -10.27
CA VAL A 501 26.54 -1.63 -11.00
C VAL A 501 25.82 -0.43 -10.40
N ILE A 502 25.67 -0.39 -9.08
CA ILE A 502 24.98 0.71 -8.38
C ILE A 502 25.83 1.99 -8.41
N GLY A 503 27.15 1.88 -8.17
CA GLY A 503 28.10 2.97 -8.33
C GLY A 503 28.19 3.45 -9.77
N GLY A 504 28.13 2.53 -10.74
CA GLY A 504 28.04 2.85 -12.16
C GLY A 504 26.73 3.57 -12.52
N LEU A 505 25.60 3.19 -11.91
CA LEU A 505 24.31 3.88 -12.07
C LEU A 505 24.31 5.26 -11.41
N ALA A 506 24.93 5.41 -10.25
CA ALA A 506 25.09 6.69 -9.58
C ALA A 506 26.03 7.63 -10.36
N VAL A 507 27.17 7.12 -10.85
CA VAL A 507 28.09 7.85 -11.73
C VAL A 507 27.41 8.19 -13.06
N PHE A 508 26.60 7.28 -13.61
CA PHE A 508 25.82 7.53 -14.81
C PHE A 508 24.81 8.67 -14.61
N VAL A 509 24.04 8.66 -13.52
CA VAL A 509 23.13 9.76 -13.16
C VAL A 509 23.90 11.06 -12.91
N LEU A 510 25.07 10.99 -12.27
CA LEU A 510 25.92 12.16 -12.01
C LEU A 510 26.50 12.76 -13.30
N ILE A 511 26.97 11.93 -14.23
CA ILE A 511 27.49 12.36 -15.55
C ILE A 511 26.36 12.91 -16.41
N ASP A 512 25.17 12.32 -16.36
CA ASP A 512 23.98 12.81 -17.06
C ASP A 512 23.57 14.21 -16.56
N LEU A 513 23.62 14.42 -15.24
CA LEU A 513 23.42 15.73 -14.61
C LEU A 513 24.51 16.74 -14.99
N LEU A 514 25.80 16.35 -15.01
CA LEU A 514 26.95 17.23 -15.27
C LEU A 514 27.15 17.59 -16.76
N THR A 515 27.00 16.64 -17.68
CA THR A 515 27.35 16.80 -19.12
C THR A 515 26.21 17.34 -19.99
N ARG A 516 25.12 17.73 -19.36
CA ARG A 516 23.87 18.05 -20.03
C ARG A 516 23.30 16.94 -20.94
N GLY A 517 23.65 15.68 -20.69
CA GLY A 517 23.14 14.49 -21.39
C GLY A 517 23.74 14.20 -22.77
N ILE A 518 24.42 15.15 -23.42
CA ILE A 518 24.88 15.00 -24.82
C ILE A 518 25.85 13.82 -24.99
N ILE A 519 26.84 13.70 -24.09
CA ILE A 519 27.84 12.63 -24.13
C ILE A 519 27.21 11.28 -23.77
N VAL A 520 26.27 11.28 -22.82
CA VAL A 520 25.56 10.08 -22.36
C VAL A 520 24.66 9.51 -23.46
N TYR A 521 23.90 10.36 -24.16
CA TYR A 521 23.05 9.93 -25.27
C TYR A 521 23.88 9.35 -26.43
N ALA A 522 25.00 10.00 -26.78
CA ALA A 522 25.89 9.50 -27.84
C ALA A 522 26.48 8.12 -27.50
N LEU A 523 26.92 7.91 -26.26
CA LEU A 523 27.46 6.63 -25.79
C LEU A 523 26.41 5.52 -25.73
N LEU A 524 25.20 5.81 -25.23
CA LEU A 524 24.12 4.82 -25.16
C LEU A 524 23.62 4.41 -26.54
N LEU A 525 23.53 5.37 -27.48
CA LEU A 525 23.11 5.12 -28.85
C LEU A 525 24.20 4.32 -29.61
N ALA A 526 25.48 4.66 -29.43
CA ALA A 526 26.60 3.86 -29.94
C ALA A 526 26.62 2.44 -29.35
N GLY A 527 26.35 2.29 -28.05
CA GLY A 527 26.24 1.00 -27.36
C GLY A 527 25.09 0.15 -27.88
N PHE A 528 23.94 0.76 -28.16
CA PHE A 528 22.78 0.10 -28.76
C PHE A 528 23.08 -0.38 -30.19
N VAL A 529 23.68 0.47 -31.03
CA VAL A 529 24.10 0.13 -32.39
C VAL A 529 25.14 -1.00 -32.38
N PHE A 530 26.10 -0.95 -31.45
CA PHE A 530 27.07 -2.03 -31.26
C PHE A 530 26.40 -3.35 -30.84
N ALA A 531 25.39 -3.29 -29.97
CA ALA A 531 24.63 -4.47 -29.55
C ALA A 531 23.81 -5.07 -30.71
N ILE A 532 23.30 -4.23 -31.62
CA ILE A 532 22.67 -4.67 -32.87
C ILE A 532 23.70 -5.39 -33.74
N TYR A 533 24.86 -4.78 -33.99
CA TYR A 533 25.93 -5.29 -34.84
C TYR A 533 26.51 -6.63 -34.34
N LYS A 534 26.77 -6.75 -33.03
CA LYS A 534 27.31 -7.99 -32.40
C LYS A 534 26.23 -9.04 -32.07
N ASN A 535 24.99 -8.80 -32.48
CA ASN A 535 23.84 -9.68 -32.24
C ASN A 535 23.63 -10.10 -30.78
N LYS A 536 23.82 -9.16 -29.83
CA LYS A 536 23.70 -9.41 -28.39
C LYS A 536 22.38 -8.87 -27.84
N ASN A 537 21.32 -9.67 -27.90
CA ASN A 537 19.96 -9.23 -27.51
C ASN A 537 19.86 -8.70 -26.07
N ARG A 538 20.60 -9.27 -25.11
CA ARG A 538 20.62 -8.75 -23.72
C ARG A 538 21.13 -7.31 -23.63
N LEU A 539 22.18 -6.96 -24.38
CA LEU A 539 22.73 -5.60 -24.40
C LEU A 539 21.77 -4.63 -25.10
N MET A 540 21.07 -5.09 -26.14
CA MET A 540 20.06 -4.28 -26.84
C MET A 540 18.95 -3.84 -25.87
N TYR A 541 18.36 -4.77 -25.10
CA TYR A 541 17.31 -4.42 -24.14
C TYR A 541 17.80 -3.51 -23.02
N ILE A 542 19.05 -3.69 -22.56
CA ILE A 542 19.64 -2.84 -21.52
C ILE A 542 19.75 -1.39 -21.99
N PHE A 543 20.32 -1.16 -23.18
CA PHE A 543 20.46 0.19 -23.73
C PHE A 543 19.12 0.80 -24.13
N MET A 544 18.17 -0.02 -24.58
CA MET A 544 16.79 0.40 -24.87
C MET A 544 16.07 0.94 -23.65
N VAL A 545 16.37 0.48 -22.43
CA VAL A 545 15.76 0.98 -21.18
C VAL A 545 16.56 2.14 -20.57
N LEU A 546 17.89 2.09 -20.62
CA LEU A 546 18.74 3.11 -20.01
C LEU A 546 18.65 4.48 -20.71
N MET A 547 18.46 4.50 -22.02
CA MET A 547 18.42 5.74 -22.81
C MET A 547 17.14 6.57 -22.60
N PRO A 548 15.93 5.98 -22.58
CA PRO A 548 14.73 6.69 -22.13
C PRO A 548 14.82 7.12 -20.68
N LEU A 549 15.40 6.30 -19.80
CA LEU A 549 15.51 6.61 -18.37
C LEU A 549 16.33 7.90 -18.13
N SER A 550 17.41 8.12 -18.87
CA SER A 550 18.15 9.40 -18.80
C SER A 550 17.38 10.56 -19.43
N LEU A 551 16.63 10.33 -20.51
CA LEU A 551 15.78 11.37 -21.13
C LEU A 551 14.63 11.83 -20.23
N VAL A 552 14.03 10.93 -19.43
CA VAL A 552 12.94 11.27 -18.48
C VAL A 552 13.43 12.30 -17.46
N ILE A 553 14.64 12.13 -16.96
CA ILE A 553 15.23 12.98 -15.91
C ILE A 553 15.36 14.43 -16.37
N ARG A 554 15.44 14.68 -17.69
CA ARG A 554 15.92 15.96 -18.23
C ARG A 554 14.98 16.67 -19.19
N HIS A 555 14.36 15.94 -20.11
CA HIS A 555 13.49 16.50 -21.14
C HIS A 555 12.01 16.12 -20.92
N GLY A 556 11.71 15.48 -19.78
CA GLY A 556 10.39 15.02 -19.44
C GLY A 556 9.99 13.75 -20.22
N MET A 557 8.76 13.30 -19.94
CA MET A 557 8.31 11.95 -20.34
C MET A 557 8.13 11.79 -21.86
N VAL A 558 7.86 12.87 -22.59
CA VAL A 558 7.57 12.85 -24.04
C VAL A 558 8.78 12.39 -24.85
N TRP A 559 9.93 13.01 -24.62
CA TRP A 559 11.14 12.71 -25.36
C TRP A 559 11.72 11.33 -25.00
N ALA A 560 11.56 10.92 -23.75
CA ALA A 560 11.90 9.57 -23.33
C ALA A 560 11.03 8.51 -24.03
N ALA A 561 9.73 8.76 -24.13
CA ALA A 561 8.80 7.86 -24.79
C ALA A 561 9.08 7.74 -26.29
N VAL A 562 9.39 8.86 -26.95
CA VAL A 562 9.80 8.90 -28.37
C VAL A 562 11.06 8.07 -28.58
N ALA A 563 12.09 8.27 -27.75
CA ALA A 563 13.32 7.49 -27.84
C ALA A 563 13.09 6.00 -27.59
N PHE A 564 12.27 5.65 -26.58
CA PHE A 564 11.95 4.25 -26.28
C PHE A 564 11.23 3.57 -27.44
N LEU A 565 10.29 4.26 -28.10
CA LEU A 565 9.57 3.73 -29.24
C LEU A 565 10.47 3.53 -30.47
N ILE A 566 11.34 4.48 -30.77
CA ILE A 566 12.31 4.35 -31.88
C ILE A 566 13.20 3.12 -31.67
N LEU A 567 13.72 2.94 -30.46
CA LEU A 567 14.58 1.81 -30.11
C LEU A 567 13.80 0.48 -30.12
N ALA A 568 12.57 0.47 -29.60
CA ALA A 568 11.71 -0.71 -29.60
C ALA A 568 11.35 -1.16 -31.03
N VAL A 569 11.05 -0.23 -31.94
CA VAL A 569 10.82 -0.53 -33.37
C VAL A 569 12.06 -1.16 -34.00
N ALA A 570 13.26 -0.67 -33.71
CA ALA A 570 14.51 -1.26 -34.19
C ALA A 570 14.71 -2.70 -33.67
N VAL A 571 14.32 -2.99 -32.42
CA VAL A 571 14.37 -4.35 -31.86
C VAL A 571 13.32 -5.27 -32.51
N ILE A 572 12.10 -4.77 -32.76
CA ILE A 572 11.02 -5.52 -33.41
C ILE A 572 11.41 -5.94 -34.83
N ILE A 573 11.90 -4.99 -35.62
CA ILE A 573 12.33 -5.24 -37.01
C ILE A 573 13.43 -6.29 -37.05
N LYS A 574 14.35 -6.27 -36.09
CA LYS A 574 15.48 -7.21 -36.03
C LYS A 574 15.08 -8.63 -35.60
N ASN A 575 14.27 -8.76 -34.55
CA ASN A 575 14.03 -10.06 -33.92
C ASN A 575 12.74 -10.74 -34.38
N LEU A 576 11.76 -9.98 -34.87
CA LEU A 576 10.44 -10.49 -35.33
C LEU A 576 9.74 -11.41 -34.30
N ARG A 577 9.99 -11.20 -32.99
CA ARG A 577 9.37 -11.99 -31.92
C ARG A 577 8.07 -11.34 -31.44
N PRO A 578 7.02 -12.13 -31.14
CA PRO A 578 5.78 -11.59 -30.58
C PRO A 578 5.98 -10.90 -29.21
N ALA A 579 7.00 -11.29 -28.44
CA ALA A 579 7.36 -10.62 -27.20
C ALA A 579 7.96 -9.21 -27.42
N ASP A 580 8.65 -8.99 -28.54
CA ASP A 580 9.24 -7.68 -28.87
C ASP A 580 8.18 -6.71 -29.39
N VAL A 581 7.16 -7.22 -30.07
CA VAL A 581 5.97 -6.44 -30.45
C VAL A 581 5.27 -5.89 -29.20
N PHE A 582 5.16 -6.67 -28.13
CA PHE A 582 4.60 -6.21 -26.86
C PHE A 582 5.40 -5.04 -26.23
N ILE A 583 6.72 -5.05 -26.39
CA ILE A 583 7.60 -3.97 -25.92
C ILE A 583 7.38 -2.70 -26.74
N GLY A 584 7.22 -2.79 -28.06
CA GLY A 584 6.91 -1.63 -28.91
C GLY A 584 5.53 -1.04 -28.66
N ILE A 585 4.53 -1.89 -28.36
CA ILE A 585 3.21 -1.39 -27.99
C ILE A 585 3.25 -0.74 -26.59
N ALA A 586 3.96 -1.31 -25.62
CA ALA A 586 4.17 -0.65 -24.32
C ALA A 586 4.91 0.69 -24.46
N ALA A 587 5.83 0.80 -25.42
CA ALA A 587 6.48 2.07 -25.75
C ALA A 587 5.51 3.09 -26.35
N LEU A 588 4.57 2.64 -27.18
CA LEU A 588 3.51 3.45 -27.76
C LEU A 588 2.55 3.96 -26.68
N ASP A 589 2.20 3.14 -25.69
CA ASP A 589 1.36 3.54 -24.54
C ASP A 589 2.03 4.64 -23.70
N ILE A 590 3.34 4.53 -23.47
CA ILE A 590 4.11 5.56 -22.76
C ILE A 590 4.14 6.86 -23.58
N LEU A 591 4.21 6.76 -24.92
CA LEU A 591 4.21 7.91 -25.84
C LEU A 591 2.86 8.59 -25.92
N LEU A 592 1.77 7.81 -25.98
CA LEU A 592 0.40 8.27 -25.89
C LEU A 592 0.13 8.95 -24.53
N GLY A 593 0.67 8.40 -23.45
CA GLY A 593 0.63 9.03 -22.12
C GLY A 593 1.45 10.31 -22.04
N ALA A 594 2.50 10.44 -22.81
CA ALA A 594 3.27 11.66 -22.81
C ALA A 594 2.62 12.75 -23.70
N ALA A 595 2.02 12.38 -24.82
CA ALA A 595 1.46 13.31 -25.81
C ALA A 595 0.00 13.74 -25.52
N ALA A 596 -0.84 12.83 -25.05
CA ALA A 596 -2.27 13.07 -24.77
C ALA A 596 -2.56 13.21 -23.27
N GLY A 597 -1.51 13.33 -22.44
CA GLY A 597 -1.58 13.38 -20.99
C GLY A 597 -1.39 12.00 -20.34
N LEU A 598 -0.68 11.99 -19.20
CA LEU A 598 -0.20 10.78 -18.51
C LEU A 598 -1.29 9.71 -18.38
N TRP A 599 -2.50 10.17 -18.15
CA TRP A 599 -3.71 9.39 -17.92
C TRP A 599 -4.19 8.59 -19.14
N PHE A 600 -4.01 9.11 -20.36
CA PHE A 600 -4.40 8.40 -21.57
C PHE A 600 -3.46 7.21 -21.86
N GLY A 601 -2.16 7.38 -21.60
CA GLY A 601 -1.19 6.29 -21.72
C GLY A 601 -1.34 5.22 -20.64
N VAL A 602 -1.66 5.62 -19.41
CA VAL A 602 -1.96 4.66 -18.33
C VAL A 602 -3.25 3.90 -18.63
N LEU A 603 -4.27 4.55 -19.19
CA LEU A 603 -5.50 3.90 -19.65
C LEU A 603 -5.23 2.89 -20.77
N ALA A 604 -4.47 3.29 -21.80
CA ALA A 604 -4.08 2.41 -22.91
C ALA A 604 -3.31 1.18 -22.40
N ALA A 605 -2.31 1.39 -21.53
CA ALA A 605 -1.54 0.32 -20.90
C ALA A 605 -2.41 -0.59 -20.00
N ALA A 606 -3.39 -0.04 -19.27
CA ALA A 606 -4.29 -0.80 -18.40
C ALA A 606 -5.27 -1.66 -19.20
N VAL A 607 -5.89 -1.08 -20.24
CA VAL A 607 -6.76 -1.80 -21.19
C VAL A 607 -5.97 -2.91 -21.86
N GLN A 608 -4.74 -2.64 -22.30
CA GLN A 608 -3.87 -3.61 -22.93
C GLN A 608 -3.44 -4.72 -21.97
N THR A 609 -3.09 -4.40 -20.72
CA THR A 609 -2.74 -5.41 -19.71
C THR A 609 -3.92 -6.33 -19.40
N LEU A 610 -5.14 -5.79 -19.39
CA LEU A 610 -6.38 -6.57 -19.24
C LEU A 610 -6.69 -7.44 -20.47
N VAL A 611 -6.59 -6.87 -21.67
CA VAL A 611 -6.80 -7.58 -22.93
C VAL A 611 -5.78 -8.70 -23.10
N CYS A 612 -4.50 -8.45 -22.80
CA CYS A 612 -3.46 -9.46 -22.83
C CYS A 612 -3.59 -10.49 -21.70
N GLY A 613 -4.02 -10.07 -20.51
CA GLY A 613 -4.35 -10.98 -19.41
C GLY A 613 -5.53 -11.90 -19.73
N PHE A 614 -6.47 -11.45 -20.57
CA PHE A 614 -7.62 -12.22 -21.02
C PHE A 614 -7.28 -13.15 -22.20
N ILE A 615 -6.61 -12.62 -23.24
CA ILE A 615 -6.23 -13.35 -24.45
C ILE A 615 -5.15 -14.40 -24.16
N PHE A 616 -4.12 -14.03 -23.39
CA PHE A 616 -3.00 -14.92 -23.06
C PHE A 616 -3.18 -15.62 -21.72
N ARG A 617 -4.40 -15.62 -21.16
CA ARG A 617 -4.70 -16.27 -19.88
C ARG A 617 -4.18 -17.71 -19.85
N ARG A 618 -4.37 -18.48 -20.91
CA ARG A 618 -3.85 -19.86 -21.02
C ARG A 618 -2.32 -19.89 -21.09
N GLN A 619 -1.66 -19.13 -21.96
CA GLN A 619 -0.20 -19.16 -22.08
C GLN A 619 0.54 -18.63 -20.86
N ILE A 620 0.02 -17.59 -20.20
CA ILE A 620 0.56 -17.08 -18.93
C ILE A 620 0.37 -18.11 -17.83
N TRP A 621 -0.79 -18.78 -17.80
CA TRP A 621 -1.08 -19.85 -16.85
C TRP A 621 -0.27 -21.10 -17.12
N ASP A 622 -0.07 -21.50 -18.37
CA ASP A 622 0.74 -22.64 -18.79
C ASP A 622 2.22 -22.37 -18.53
N LYS A 623 2.71 -21.13 -18.72
CA LYS A 623 4.08 -20.74 -18.31
C LYS A 623 4.22 -20.67 -16.79
N LEU A 624 3.23 -20.18 -16.06
CA LEU A 624 3.23 -20.17 -14.59
C LEU A 624 3.12 -21.59 -14.01
N ILE A 625 2.40 -22.48 -14.68
CA ILE A 625 2.28 -23.91 -14.35
C ILE A 625 3.57 -24.63 -14.74
N GLU A 626 4.16 -24.42 -15.92
CA GLU A 626 5.50 -24.90 -16.26
C GLU A 626 6.54 -24.37 -15.27
N TRP A 627 6.43 -23.13 -14.81
CA TRP A 627 7.32 -22.52 -13.82
C TRP A 627 7.10 -23.09 -12.41
N ALA A 628 5.86 -23.46 -12.07
CA ALA A 628 5.49 -24.06 -10.78
C ALA A 628 5.72 -25.59 -10.75
N TYR A 629 5.65 -26.28 -11.88
CA TYR A 629 5.68 -27.74 -12.03
C TYR A 629 6.87 -28.28 -12.83
N LYS A 630 7.80 -27.47 -13.35
CA LYS A 630 9.15 -27.97 -13.71
C LYS A 630 9.93 -28.31 -12.45
N LYS A 631 9.54 -29.44 -11.88
CA LYS A 631 10.27 -30.24 -10.92
C LYS A 631 10.51 -31.60 -11.58
N ARG A 632 11.61 -31.69 -12.31
CA ARG A 632 12.55 -32.80 -12.23
C ARG A 632 13.94 -32.19 -12.28
#